data_AF-A0A2E4XRD5-F1
#
_entry.id   AF-A0A2E4XRD5-F1
#
_cell.length_a   1.000
_cell.length_b   1.000
_cell.length_c   1.000
_cell.angle_alpha   90.00
_cell.angle_beta   90.00
_cell.angle_gamma   90.00
#
_symmetry.space_group_name_H-M   'P 1'
#
loop_
_entity.id
_entity.type
_entity.pdbx_description
1 polymer ?
#
loop_
_entity_poly.entity_id
_entity_poly.type
_entity_poly.pdbx_seq_one_letter_code
_entity_poly.pdbx_strand_id
1 'polypeptide(L)'
;MQSRAMTLSLTESQVAELLEWDALIEEMEKAMIAFSAGEVTQPARVLHEVKPHGGYFGPMPAVSKDAMGIKLVNFYPGNAGTGIPTHLALIVLCKPETGEPMAIIEGELITEMRTAAVSAVATRPLAGPDAKVLAILGTGTQAGSHVQALRHVRDFTEVRVWGRTPDKAKTFAKEHGCNAMDAEDAVRGADVVVTATSSQTPVLQGA
;
A
#
# COMPACT_ATOMS: atom_id res chain seq x y z
N MET A 1 -33.71 5.12 -26.39
CA MET A 1 -32.31 4.84 -26.02
C MET A 1 -31.93 5.80 -24.91
N GLN A 2 -31.71 5.32 -23.68
CA GLN A 2 -31.15 6.17 -22.63
C GLN A 2 -29.69 6.47 -22.98
N SER A 3 -29.30 7.73 -22.84
CA SER A 3 -27.91 8.18 -22.97
C SER A 3 -27.03 7.37 -22.02
N ARG A 4 -26.02 6.68 -22.54
CA ARG A 4 -25.04 5.95 -21.72
C ARG A 4 -24.33 6.97 -20.84
N ALA A 5 -24.37 6.80 -19.52
CA ALA A 5 -23.67 7.67 -18.59
C ALA A 5 -22.17 7.71 -18.94
N MET A 6 -21.58 8.92 -18.91
CA MET A 6 -20.15 9.10 -19.18
C MET A 6 -19.33 8.39 -18.09
N THR A 7 -18.35 7.58 -18.48
CA THR A 7 -17.41 6.95 -17.56
C THR A 7 -16.47 8.01 -17.00
N LEU A 8 -16.38 8.09 -15.67
CA LEU A 8 -15.51 9.04 -14.97
C LEU A 8 -14.03 8.67 -15.18
N SER A 9 -13.16 9.66 -15.36
CA SER A 9 -11.72 9.47 -15.34
C SER A 9 -11.14 10.26 -14.18
N LEU A 10 -10.34 9.61 -13.32
CA LEU A 10 -9.68 10.24 -12.18
C LEU A 10 -8.17 10.11 -12.30
N THR A 11 -7.47 11.24 -12.25
CA THR A 11 -6.01 11.31 -12.20
C THR A 11 -5.48 11.14 -10.78
N GLU A 12 -4.18 10.88 -10.62
CA GLU A 12 -3.51 10.81 -9.31
C GLU A 12 -3.74 12.07 -8.48
N SER A 13 -3.75 13.26 -9.10
CA SER A 13 -4.03 14.52 -8.38
C SER A 13 -5.46 14.57 -7.83
N GLN A 14 -6.44 14.12 -8.60
CA GLN A 14 -7.83 14.06 -8.15
C GLN A 14 -8.02 12.98 -7.08
N VAL A 15 -7.31 11.85 -7.19
CA VAL A 15 -7.29 10.82 -6.15
C VAL A 15 -6.70 11.39 -4.86
N ALA A 16 -5.60 12.13 -4.93
CA ALA A 16 -4.97 12.75 -3.77
C ALA A 16 -5.86 13.77 -3.05
N GLU A 17 -6.75 14.45 -3.77
CA GLU A 17 -7.74 15.37 -3.20
C GLU A 17 -8.92 14.67 -2.51
N LEU A 18 -9.13 13.37 -2.76
CA LEU A 18 -10.31 12.63 -2.32
C LEU A 18 -9.99 11.49 -1.33
N LEU A 19 -8.76 10.97 -1.35
CA LEU A 19 -8.38 9.78 -0.60
C LEU A 19 -7.87 10.15 0.80
N GLU A 20 -8.68 9.84 1.81
CA GLU A 20 -8.40 10.17 3.20
C GLU A 20 -8.01 8.93 4.02
N TRP A 21 -7.04 9.09 4.93
CA TRP A 21 -6.48 7.97 5.71
C TRP A 21 -7.51 7.26 6.59
N ASP A 22 -8.28 7.99 7.39
CA ASP A 22 -9.24 7.38 8.33
C ASP A 22 -10.32 6.60 7.59
N ALA A 23 -10.91 7.21 6.56
CA ALA A 23 -11.91 6.56 5.71
C ALA A 23 -11.33 5.33 4.99
N LEU A 24 -10.10 5.42 4.47
CA LEU A 24 -9.45 4.31 3.80
C LEU A 24 -9.15 3.13 4.76
N ILE A 25 -8.70 3.41 5.99
CA ILE A 25 -8.44 2.38 6.99
C ILE A 25 -9.75 1.68 7.36
N GLU A 26 -10.84 2.41 7.57
CA GLU A 26 -12.16 1.83 7.82
C GLU A 26 -12.66 0.98 6.65
N GLU A 27 -12.51 1.45 5.41
CA GLU A 27 -12.90 0.69 4.21
C GLU A 27 -12.04 -0.56 4.01
N MET A 28 -10.74 -0.51 4.32
CA MET A 28 -9.88 -1.70 4.28
C MET A 28 -10.29 -2.73 5.35
N GLU A 29 -10.70 -2.29 6.53
CA GLU A 29 -11.21 -3.18 7.58
C GLU A 29 -12.47 -3.90 7.11
N LYS A 30 -13.45 -3.16 6.58
CA LYS A 30 -14.68 -3.75 6.00
C LYS A 30 -14.35 -4.75 4.89
N ALA A 31 -13.46 -4.39 3.97
CA ALA A 31 -13.07 -5.25 2.85
C ALA A 31 -12.39 -6.55 3.32
N MET A 32 -11.51 -6.47 4.33
CA MET A 32 -10.84 -7.64 4.92
C MET A 32 -11.83 -8.57 5.64
N ILE A 33 -12.79 -8.00 6.37
CA ILE A 33 -13.87 -8.76 7.04
C ILE A 33 -14.73 -9.46 5.99
N ALA A 34 -15.22 -8.73 4.97
CA ALA A 34 -16.07 -9.28 3.92
C ALA A 34 -15.36 -10.40 3.12
N PHE A 35 -14.08 -10.24 2.81
CA PHE A 35 -13.28 -11.29 2.17
C PHE A 35 -13.19 -12.54 3.05
N SER A 36 -12.93 -12.36 4.35
CA SER A 36 -12.85 -13.47 5.31
C SER A 36 -14.20 -14.17 5.53
N ALA A 37 -15.30 -13.45 5.39
CA ALA A 37 -16.68 -13.97 5.46
C ALA A 37 -17.13 -14.69 4.17
N GLY A 38 -16.32 -14.69 3.10
CA GLY A 38 -16.67 -15.29 1.81
C GLY A 38 -17.62 -14.44 0.96
N GLU A 39 -17.76 -13.15 1.28
CA GLU A 39 -18.64 -12.21 0.59
C GLU A 39 -17.96 -11.51 -0.59
N VAL A 40 -16.66 -11.74 -0.78
CA VAL A 40 -15.84 -11.20 -1.87
C VAL A 40 -15.24 -12.33 -2.69
N THR A 41 -15.45 -12.31 -3.99
CA THR A 41 -14.74 -13.15 -4.95
C THR A 41 -13.50 -12.41 -5.44
N GLN A 42 -12.32 -12.91 -5.07
CA GLN A 42 -11.03 -12.39 -5.52
C GLN A 42 -10.12 -13.57 -5.92
N PRO A 43 -9.93 -13.84 -7.23
CA PRO A 43 -9.04 -14.91 -7.66
C PRO A 43 -7.58 -14.59 -7.33
N ALA A 44 -6.74 -15.63 -7.29
CA ALA A 44 -5.30 -15.45 -7.19
C ALA A 44 -4.79 -14.56 -8.33
N ARG A 45 -3.90 -13.61 -8.00
CA ARG A 45 -3.35 -12.70 -9.01
C ARG A 45 -2.58 -13.47 -10.08
N VAL A 46 -2.76 -13.06 -11.34
CA VAL A 46 -1.97 -13.54 -12.47
C VAL A 46 -0.97 -12.45 -12.84
N LEU A 47 0.30 -12.82 -13.00
CA LEU A 47 1.36 -11.90 -13.36
C LEU A 47 2.14 -12.45 -14.54
N HIS A 48 2.20 -11.68 -15.62
CA HIS A 48 2.95 -12.01 -16.82
C HIS A 48 4.27 -11.23 -16.80
N GLU A 49 5.37 -11.94 -17.01
CA GLU A 49 6.67 -11.32 -17.17
C GLU A 49 6.77 -10.67 -18.55
N VAL A 50 7.06 -9.37 -18.58
CA VAL A 50 7.41 -8.60 -19.77
C VAL A 50 8.91 -8.74 -20.00
N LYS A 51 9.34 -9.97 -20.35
CA LYS A 51 10.75 -10.39 -20.43
C LYS A 51 11.69 -9.39 -21.12
N PRO A 52 11.36 -8.84 -22.31
CA PRO A 52 12.27 -7.91 -23.01
C PRO A 52 12.59 -6.63 -22.24
N HIS A 53 11.76 -6.28 -21.25
CA HIS A 53 11.87 -5.05 -20.47
C HIS A 53 12.03 -5.27 -18.97
N GLY A 54 12.20 -6.53 -18.52
CA GLY A 54 12.36 -6.88 -17.10
C GLY A 54 11.18 -6.43 -16.22
N GLY A 55 9.99 -6.30 -16.81
CA GLY A 55 8.79 -5.82 -16.13
C GLY A 55 7.79 -6.94 -15.87
N TYR A 56 6.71 -6.60 -15.18
CA TYR A 56 5.61 -7.49 -14.86
C TYR A 56 4.29 -6.79 -15.09
N PHE A 57 3.31 -7.51 -15.62
CA PHE A 57 1.99 -7.02 -15.99
C PHE A 57 0.91 -7.97 -15.51
N GLY A 58 -0.08 -7.50 -14.77
CA GLY A 58 -1.06 -8.41 -14.17
C GLY A 58 -2.41 -7.78 -13.82
N PRO A 59 -3.53 -8.49 -14.10
CA PRO A 59 -4.83 -8.12 -13.58
C PRO A 59 -5.05 -8.61 -12.14
N MET A 60 -5.79 -7.82 -11.37
CA MET A 60 -6.25 -8.13 -10.01
C MET A 60 -7.75 -7.80 -9.90
N PRO A 61 -8.65 -8.67 -10.40
CA PRO A 61 -10.09 -8.46 -10.30
C PRO A 61 -10.62 -8.78 -8.91
N ALA A 62 -11.67 -8.10 -8.49
CA ALA A 62 -12.44 -8.43 -7.29
C ALA A 62 -13.93 -8.07 -7.50
N VAL A 63 -14.80 -8.88 -6.91
CA VAL A 63 -16.26 -8.68 -6.93
C VAL A 63 -16.79 -8.87 -5.53
N SER A 64 -17.52 -7.88 -5.04
CA SER A 64 -18.36 -7.95 -3.84
C SER A 64 -19.80 -7.62 -4.20
N LYS A 65 -20.69 -7.63 -3.20
CA LYS A 65 -22.07 -7.17 -3.36
C LYS A 65 -22.15 -5.72 -3.86
N ASP A 66 -21.27 -4.85 -3.35
CA ASP A 66 -21.37 -3.40 -3.53
C ASP A 66 -20.36 -2.85 -4.56
N ALA A 67 -19.37 -3.63 -4.95
CA ALA A 67 -18.32 -3.20 -5.87
C ALA A 67 -17.84 -4.32 -6.81
N MET A 68 -17.68 -3.98 -8.08
CA MET A 68 -17.03 -4.84 -9.07
C MET A 68 -15.94 -4.04 -9.77
N GLY A 69 -14.72 -4.56 -9.77
CA GLY A 69 -13.61 -3.83 -10.37
C GLY A 69 -12.39 -4.68 -10.63
N ILE A 70 -11.41 -4.05 -11.28
CA ILE A 70 -10.15 -4.67 -11.61
C ILE A 70 -9.04 -3.64 -11.50
N LYS A 71 -7.96 -4.01 -10.82
CA LYS A 71 -6.70 -3.28 -10.88
C LYS A 71 -5.78 -3.93 -11.89
N LEU A 72 -5.30 -3.16 -12.85
CA LEU A 72 -4.19 -3.51 -13.72
C LEU A 72 -2.91 -2.97 -13.08
N VAL A 73 -1.95 -3.84 -12.78
CA VAL A 73 -0.68 -3.44 -12.15
C VAL A 73 0.50 -3.72 -13.09
N ASN A 74 1.39 -2.73 -13.15
CA ASN A 74 2.66 -2.78 -13.85
C ASN A 74 3.78 -2.65 -12.82
N PHE A 75 4.70 -3.61 -12.76
CA PHE A 75 5.87 -3.54 -11.88
C PHE A 75 7.15 -3.59 -12.70
N TYR A 76 7.92 -2.50 -12.64
CA TYR A 76 9.16 -2.31 -13.40
C TYR A 76 10.28 -1.90 -12.44
N PRO A 77 11.06 -2.85 -11.90
CA PRO A 77 12.19 -2.57 -11.02
C PRO A 77 13.20 -1.58 -11.62
N GLY A 78 13.40 -1.62 -12.94
CA GLY A 78 14.32 -0.76 -13.68
C GLY A 78 13.99 0.73 -13.63
N ASN A 79 12.77 1.11 -13.23
CA ASN A 79 12.38 2.51 -13.06
C ASN A 79 12.97 3.15 -11.79
N ALA A 80 13.54 2.35 -10.87
CA ALA A 80 14.11 2.85 -9.63
C ALA A 80 15.20 3.90 -9.89
N GLY A 81 15.04 5.10 -9.33
CA GLY A 81 15.98 6.22 -9.53
C GLY A 81 15.71 7.06 -10.78
N THR A 82 14.63 6.78 -11.51
CA THR A 82 14.13 7.60 -12.62
C THR A 82 12.95 8.47 -12.18
N GLY A 83 12.40 9.28 -13.09
CA GLY A 83 11.15 10.03 -12.86
C GLY A 83 9.87 9.20 -13.00
N ILE A 84 9.98 7.91 -13.33
CA ILE A 84 8.83 7.01 -13.49
C ILE A 84 8.72 6.12 -12.24
N PRO A 85 7.52 5.90 -11.68
CA PRO A 85 7.33 4.96 -10.57
C PRO A 85 7.70 3.51 -10.93
N THR A 86 8.15 2.74 -9.93
CA THR A 86 8.38 1.28 -10.10
C THR A 86 7.09 0.48 -10.16
N HIS A 87 6.02 1.00 -9.56
CA HIS A 87 4.69 0.42 -9.59
C HIS A 87 3.74 1.43 -10.23
N LEU A 88 3.13 1.06 -11.35
CA LEU A 88 2.05 1.83 -11.96
C LEU A 88 0.76 1.02 -11.86
N ALA A 89 -0.38 1.69 -11.76
CA ALA A 89 -1.65 1.00 -11.74
C ALA A 89 -2.77 1.80 -12.39
N LEU A 90 -3.73 1.08 -12.97
CA LEU A 90 -5.03 1.60 -13.39
C LEU A 90 -6.11 0.75 -12.74
N ILE A 91 -7.14 1.39 -12.19
CA ILE A 91 -8.30 0.72 -11.61
C ILE A 91 -9.51 1.03 -12.46
N VAL A 92 -10.26 0.00 -12.84
CA VAL A 92 -11.56 0.14 -13.50
C VAL A 92 -12.65 -0.33 -12.54
N LEU A 93 -13.64 0.52 -12.32
CA LEU A 93 -14.85 0.21 -11.56
C LEU A 93 -16.04 0.04 -12.48
N CYS A 94 -16.85 -0.98 -12.22
CA CYS A 94 -18.06 -1.31 -12.95
C CYS A 94 -19.24 -1.51 -11.98
N LYS A 95 -20.46 -1.28 -12.45
CA LYS A 95 -21.66 -1.64 -11.70
C LYS A 95 -21.80 -3.16 -11.60
N PRO A 96 -21.90 -3.75 -10.40
CA PRO A 96 -22.11 -5.19 -10.26
C PRO A 96 -23.38 -5.70 -10.95
N GLU A 97 -24.44 -4.87 -11.01
CA GLU A 97 -25.76 -5.27 -11.50
C GLU A 97 -25.84 -5.32 -13.04
N THR A 98 -25.07 -4.46 -13.72
CA THR A 98 -25.20 -4.26 -15.17
C THR A 98 -23.90 -4.43 -15.95
N GLY A 99 -22.74 -4.44 -15.27
CA GLY A 99 -21.43 -4.44 -15.91
C GLY A 99 -21.04 -3.12 -16.56
N GLU A 100 -21.84 -2.06 -16.42
CA GLU A 100 -21.53 -0.76 -16.99
C GLU A 100 -20.28 -0.15 -16.34
N PRO A 101 -19.31 0.35 -17.14
CA PRO A 101 -18.12 1.00 -16.60
C PRO A 101 -18.48 2.33 -15.95
N MET A 102 -18.09 2.49 -14.69
CA MET A 102 -18.33 3.67 -13.87
C MET A 102 -17.15 4.62 -13.90
N ALA A 103 -15.93 4.11 -13.68
CA ALA A 103 -14.74 4.93 -13.57
C ALA A 103 -13.47 4.21 -14.05
N ILE A 104 -12.52 4.99 -14.56
CA ILE A 104 -11.12 4.63 -14.75
C ILE A 104 -10.31 5.56 -13.86
N ILE A 105 -9.46 4.99 -13.01
CA ILE A 105 -8.79 5.70 -11.91
C ILE A 105 -7.30 5.36 -11.96
N GLU A 106 -6.43 6.36 -11.95
CA GLU A 106 -5.00 6.15 -11.72
C GLU A 106 -4.80 5.60 -10.30
N GLY A 107 -4.05 4.50 -10.18
CA GLY A 107 -4.08 3.63 -9.00
C GLY A 107 -2.79 3.58 -8.19
N GLU A 108 -1.83 4.46 -8.46
CA GLU A 108 -0.52 4.51 -7.80
C GLU A 108 -0.69 4.91 -6.34
N LEU A 109 -1.31 6.06 -6.07
CA LEU A 109 -1.55 6.53 -4.70
C LEU A 109 -2.53 5.62 -3.95
N ILE A 110 -3.58 5.12 -4.62
CA ILE A 110 -4.48 4.12 -4.02
C ILE A 110 -3.70 2.88 -3.62
N THR A 111 -2.83 2.35 -4.49
CA THR A 111 -1.99 1.18 -4.16
C THR A 111 -1.04 1.51 -3.01
N GLU A 112 -0.48 2.70 -2.98
CA GLU A 112 0.39 3.16 -1.91
C GLU A 112 -0.31 3.15 -0.55
N MET A 113 -1.39 3.92 -0.45
CA MET A 113 -2.09 4.16 0.81
C MET A 113 -2.83 2.92 1.29
N ARG A 114 -3.54 2.20 0.40
CA ARG A 114 -4.33 1.03 0.81
C ARG A 114 -3.45 -0.10 1.34
N THR A 115 -2.21 -0.20 0.87
CA THR A 115 -1.26 -1.21 1.35
C THR A 115 -0.86 -0.93 2.79
N ALA A 116 -0.55 0.34 3.11
CA ALA A 116 -0.28 0.76 4.48
C ALA A 116 -1.53 0.70 5.39
N ALA A 117 -2.71 1.05 4.86
CA ALA A 117 -3.97 0.99 5.58
C ALA A 117 -4.31 -0.45 6.02
N VAL A 118 -4.10 -1.46 5.18
CA VAL A 118 -4.26 -2.87 5.56
C VAL A 118 -3.33 -3.25 6.72
N SER A 119 -2.07 -2.79 6.72
CA SER A 119 -1.15 -2.99 7.85
C SER A 119 -1.63 -2.29 9.13
N ALA A 120 -2.23 -1.10 9.01
CA ALA A 120 -2.84 -0.39 10.14
C ALA A 120 -4.05 -1.13 10.71
N VAL A 121 -4.93 -1.65 9.85
CA VAL A 121 -6.04 -2.54 10.25
C VAL A 121 -5.52 -3.75 11.01
N ALA A 122 -4.48 -4.42 10.52
CA ALA A 122 -3.88 -5.57 11.19
C ALA A 122 -3.21 -5.20 12.52
N THR A 123 -2.63 -4.00 12.62
CA THR A 123 -1.95 -3.53 13.84
C THR A 123 -2.95 -3.28 14.98
N ARG A 124 -4.19 -2.86 14.69
CA ARG A 124 -5.23 -2.59 15.71
C ARG A 124 -5.46 -3.77 16.68
N PRO A 125 -5.68 -5.02 16.23
CA PRO A 125 -5.84 -6.16 17.12
C PRO A 125 -4.52 -6.85 17.49
N LEU A 126 -3.46 -6.73 16.69
CA LEU A 126 -2.23 -7.50 16.89
C LEU A 126 -1.18 -6.81 17.79
N ALA A 127 -1.14 -5.47 17.78
CA ALA A 127 -0.24 -4.73 18.64
C ALA A 127 -0.91 -4.41 19.98
N GLY A 128 -0.13 -4.42 21.06
CA GLY A 128 -0.62 -3.98 22.38
C GLY A 128 -1.23 -2.58 22.32
N PRO A 129 -2.21 -2.28 23.21
CA PRO A 129 -2.80 -0.93 23.28
C PRO A 129 -1.75 0.13 23.64
N ASP A 130 -0.72 -0.27 24.40
CA ASP A 130 0.37 0.58 24.84
C ASP A 130 1.60 0.52 23.92
N ALA A 131 1.47 0.04 22.68
CA ALA A 131 2.57 0.07 21.71
C ALA A 131 2.98 1.52 21.39
N LYS A 132 4.25 1.86 21.63
CA LYS A 132 4.82 3.21 21.53
C LYS A 132 6.01 3.34 20.58
N VAL A 133 6.67 2.24 20.24
CA VAL A 133 7.86 2.24 19.39
C VAL A 133 7.59 1.52 18.06
N LEU A 134 7.70 2.26 16.96
CA LEU A 134 7.59 1.74 15.59
C LEU A 134 8.97 1.63 14.95
N ALA A 135 9.32 0.48 14.41
CA ALA A 135 10.50 0.29 13.57
C ALA A 135 10.10 0.06 12.11
N ILE A 136 10.71 0.80 11.19
CA ILE A 136 10.54 0.65 9.74
C ILE A 136 11.86 0.21 9.13
N LEU A 137 11.89 -0.98 8.54
CA LEU A 137 13.00 -1.46 7.72
C LEU A 137 12.69 -1.16 6.25
N GLY A 138 13.30 -0.13 5.70
CA GLY A 138 13.06 0.38 4.35
C GLY A 138 12.92 1.91 4.32
N THR A 139 13.22 2.51 3.18
CA THR A 139 13.18 3.97 2.97
C THR A 139 12.50 4.32 1.63
N GLY A 140 11.63 3.45 1.14
CA GLY A 140 10.88 3.65 -0.09
C GLY A 140 9.47 4.19 0.16
N THR A 141 8.70 4.38 -0.90
CA THR A 141 7.31 4.84 -0.86
C THR A 141 6.46 4.13 0.20
N GLN A 142 6.50 2.80 0.25
CA GLN A 142 5.76 2.02 1.25
C GLN A 142 6.23 2.28 2.68
N ALA A 143 7.52 2.54 2.92
CA ALA A 143 8.00 2.88 4.25
C ALA A 143 7.34 4.19 4.73
N GLY A 144 7.27 5.20 3.86
CA GLY A 144 6.66 6.51 4.17
C GLY A 144 5.17 6.39 4.45
N SER A 145 4.44 5.68 3.58
CA SER A 145 3.00 5.47 3.75
C SER A 145 2.65 4.67 5.01
N HIS A 146 3.49 3.70 5.40
CA HIS A 146 3.31 2.96 6.66
C HIS A 146 3.56 3.84 7.89
N VAL A 147 4.53 4.75 7.88
CA VAL A 147 4.70 5.72 8.97
C VAL A 147 3.44 6.58 9.14
N GLN A 148 2.84 7.02 8.04
CA GLN A 148 1.60 7.81 8.08
C GLN A 148 0.43 6.97 8.59
N ALA A 149 0.09 5.88 7.92
CA ALA A 149 -1.08 5.05 8.25
C ALA A 149 -1.05 4.53 9.70
N LEU A 150 0.12 4.10 10.19
CA LEU A 150 0.21 3.50 11.51
C LEU A 150 0.00 4.51 12.64
N ARG A 151 0.28 5.80 12.43
CA ARG A 151 -0.02 6.88 13.39
C ARG A 151 -1.53 7.11 13.58
N HIS A 152 -2.38 6.67 12.65
CA HIS A 152 -3.85 6.73 12.82
C HIS A 152 -4.39 5.66 13.76
N VAL A 153 -3.63 4.60 14.03
CA VAL A 153 -4.10 3.46 14.84
C VAL A 153 -3.34 3.30 16.16
N ARG A 154 -2.16 3.92 16.29
CA ARG A 154 -1.35 3.93 17.52
C ARG A 154 -0.62 5.26 17.66
N ASP A 155 -0.50 5.72 18.90
CA ASP A 155 0.26 6.91 19.28
C ASP A 155 1.72 6.52 19.54
N PHE A 156 2.50 6.39 18.47
CA PHE A 156 3.93 6.10 18.54
C PHE A 156 4.72 7.32 19.00
N THR A 157 5.34 7.23 20.17
CA THR A 157 6.23 8.27 20.69
C THR A 157 7.62 8.22 20.05
N GLU A 158 7.98 7.08 19.45
CA GLU A 158 9.24 6.91 18.74
C GLU A 158 9.02 6.15 17.42
N VAL A 159 9.60 6.67 16.34
CA VAL A 159 9.66 5.98 15.05
C VAL A 159 11.12 5.85 14.64
N ARG A 160 11.56 4.61 14.43
CA ARG A 160 12.93 4.24 14.03
C ARG A 160 12.92 3.77 12.59
N VAL A 161 13.95 4.12 11.84
CA VAL A 161 14.10 3.69 10.45
C VAL A 161 15.49 3.16 10.19
N TRP A 162 15.54 2.03 9.48
CA TRP A 162 16.75 1.54 8.87
C TRP A 162 16.59 1.49 7.35
N GLY A 163 17.68 1.79 6.64
CA GLY A 163 17.77 1.59 5.20
C GLY A 163 19.17 1.14 4.81
N ARG A 164 19.27 0.29 3.79
CA ARG A 164 20.56 -0.22 3.26
C ARG A 164 21.55 0.88 2.90
N THR A 165 21.07 2.06 2.50
CA THR A 165 21.90 3.23 2.20
C THR A 165 21.73 4.25 3.33
N PRO A 166 22.75 4.47 4.19
CA PRO A 166 22.64 5.33 5.36
C PRO A 166 22.16 6.76 5.05
N ASP A 167 22.64 7.36 3.96
CA ASP A 167 22.23 8.71 3.57
C ASP A 167 20.74 8.78 3.20
N LYS A 168 20.21 7.74 2.53
CA LYS A 168 18.77 7.66 2.26
C LYS A 168 17.95 7.49 3.54
N ALA A 169 18.46 6.72 4.50
CA ALA A 169 17.81 6.56 5.80
C ALA A 169 17.77 7.89 6.57
N LYS A 170 18.85 8.67 6.56
CA LYS A 170 18.90 10.01 7.18
C LYS A 170 17.94 10.99 6.50
N THR A 171 17.87 11.00 5.17
CA THR A 171 16.92 11.84 4.43
C THR A 171 15.48 11.46 4.76
N PHE A 172 15.14 10.17 4.68
CA PHE A 172 13.81 9.66 5.01
C PHE A 172 13.43 9.99 6.47
N ALA A 173 14.36 9.80 7.41
CA ALA A 173 14.17 10.10 8.82
C ALA A 173 13.81 11.58 9.04
N LYS A 174 14.50 12.50 8.34
CA LYS A 174 14.18 13.93 8.39
C LYS A 174 12.80 14.24 7.81
N GLU A 175 12.44 13.63 6.70
CA GLU A 175 11.15 13.86 6.00
C GLU A 175 9.94 13.37 6.80
N HIS A 176 10.07 12.24 7.49
CA HIS A 176 8.96 11.58 8.20
C HIS A 176 8.99 11.77 9.73
N GLY A 177 9.99 12.48 10.27
CA GLY A 177 10.17 12.68 11.71
C GLY A 177 10.46 11.36 12.43
N CYS A 178 11.49 10.65 11.97
CA CYS A 178 11.96 9.37 12.52
C CYS A 178 13.44 9.47 12.94
N ASN A 179 13.95 8.43 13.60
CA ASN A 179 15.37 8.26 13.94
C ASN A 179 16.02 7.24 13.00
N ALA A 180 17.04 7.65 12.25
CA ALA A 180 17.82 6.72 11.44
C ALA A 180 18.78 5.90 12.32
N MET A 181 18.72 4.58 12.22
CA MET A 181 19.47 3.64 13.05
C MET A 181 20.00 2.46 12.22
N ASP A 182 20.92 1.69 12.80
CA ASP A 182 21.28 0.37 12.26
C ASP A 182 20.12 -0.63 12.45
N ALA A 183 20.10 -1.70 11.66
CA ALA A 183 18.94 -2.60 11.56
C ALA A 183 18.58 -3.24 12.92
N GLU A 184 19.59 -3.71 13.65
CA GLU A 184 19.40 -4.34 14.96
C GLU A 184 18.88 -3.33 15.99
N ASP A 185 19.49 -2.14 16.06
CA ASP A 185 19.08 -1.09 16.99
C ASP A 185 17.67 -0.56 16.70
N ALA A 186 17.29 -0.50 15.41
CA ALA A 186 15.95 -0.09 15.01
C ALA A 186 14.88 -1.05 15.58
N VAL A 187 15.11 -2.36 15.51
CA VAL A 187 14.09 -3.37 15.89
C VAL A 187 14.17 -3.79 17.34
N ARG A 188 15.33 -3.67 17.99
CA ARG A 188 15.51 -4.08 19.39
C ARG A 188 14.64 -3.22 20.30
N GLY A 189 13.64 -3.86 20.92
CA GLY A 189 12.66 -3.18 21.79
C GLY A 189 11.61 -2.37 21.04
N ALA A 190 11.43 -2.59 19.73
CA ALA A 190 10.29 -2.04 19.00
C ALA A 190 9.02 -2.88 19.27
N ASP A 191 7.88 -2.21 19.43
CA ASP A 191 6.58 -2.87 19.63
C ASP A 191 5.96 -3.33 18.32
N VAL A 192 6.19 -2.56 17.25
CA VAL A 192 5.72 -2.84 15.90
C VAL A 192 6.89 -2.72 14.93
N VAL A 193 7.07 -3.72 14.06
CA VAL A 193 8.10 -3.73 13.03
C VAL A 193 7.46 -3.88 11.65
N VAL A 194 7.78 -2.96 10.74
CA VAL A 194 7.36 -3.01 9.34
C VAL A 194 8.58 -3.29 8.46
N THR A 195 8.50 -4.32 7.62
CA THR A 195 9.53 -4.62 6.62
C THR A 195 9.07 -4.16 5.23
N ALA A 196 9.41 -2.94 4.85
CA ALA A 196 9.07 -2.32 3.56
C ALA A 196 10.30 -2.24 2.63
N THR A 197 10.95 -3.40 2.39
CA THR A 197 12.13 -3.52 1.53
C THR A 197 11.85 -4.35 0.28
N SER A 198 12.63 -4.13 -0.78
CA SER A 198 12.70 -5.01 -1.96
C SER A 198 13.83 -6.05 -1.85
N SER A 199 14.30 -6.33 -0.62
CA SER A 199 15.41 -7.26 -0.41
C SER A 199 15.03 -8.68 -0.80
N GLN A 200 15.91 -9.35 -1.53
CA GLN A 200 15.78 -10.77 -1.87
C GLN A 200 16.42 -11.68 -0.81
N THR A 201 17.09 -11.07 0.18
CA THR A 201 17.69 -11.76 1.33
C THR A 201 17.05 -11.26 2.63
N PRO A 202 16.99 -12.09 3.69
CA PRO A 202 16.42 -11.66 4.97
C PRO A 202 17.10 -10.39 5.52
N VAL A 203 16.28 -9.42 5.96
CA VAL A 203 16.73 -8.16 6.58
C VAL A 203 16.41 -8.08 8.08
N LEU A 204 15.55 -8.97 8.56
CA LEU A 204 15.18 -9.14 9.95
C LEU A 204 15.47 -10.59 10.32
N GLN A 205 16.25 -10.79 11.38
CA GLN A 205 16.57 -12.10 11.92
C GLN A 205 15.76 -12.32 13.20
N GLY A 206 15.25 -13.54 13.39
CA GLY A 206 14.68 -13.95 14.67
C GLY A 206 15.77 -14.11 15.74
N ALA A 207 15.33 -14.28 16.99
CA ALA A 207 16.21 -14.64 18.10
C ALA A 207 16.65 -16.11 18.02
#